data_AF-A0A2V9RKA1-F1
#
_entry.id   AF-A0A2V9RKA1-F1
#
_cell.length_a   1.000
_cell.length_b   1.000
_cell.length_c   1.000
_cell.angle_alpha   90.00
_cell.angle_beta   90.00
_cell.angle_gamma   90.00
#
_symmetry.space_group_name_H-M   'P 1'
#
loop_
_entity.id
_entity.type
_entity.pdbx_description
1 polymer ?
#
loop_
_entity_poly.entity_id
_entity_poly.type
_entity_poly.pdbx_seq_one_letter_code
_entity_poly.pdbx_strand_id
1 'polypeptide(L)'
;LPTVRAMSALKRGDGKEALELLKTASEYELAQPPAFSLSTPLYPAYVRGQAYLRLGQGNQAAAEFQRIIDHRGLVGNYPLGALAHLQLGRAYALAGDVGKARATYLEFLNLWKDADPDIPILKQAKAECSKLQ
;
A
#
# COMPACT_ATOMS: atom_id res chain seq x y z
N LEU A 1 -6.91 -6.85 17.60
CA LEU A 1 -6.62 -7.20 16.19
C LEU A 1 -5.20 -6.75 15.84
N PRO A 2 -4.32 -7.66 15.38
CA PRO A 2 -2.91 -7.35 15.09
C PRO A 2 -2.71 -6.17 14.13
N THR A 3 -3.48 -6.09 13.05
CA THR A 3 -3.41 -5.01 12.04
C THR A 3 -3.72 -3.63 12.62
N VAL A 4 -4.68 -3.53 13.54
CA VAL A 4 -5.02 -2.27 14.22
C VAL A 4 -3.88 -1.81 15.12
N ARG A 5 -3.25 -2.74 15.84
CA ARG A 5 -2.08 -2.43 16.68
C ARG A 5 -0.89 -2.01 15.84
N ALA A 6 -0.63 -2.71 14.72
CA ALA A 6 0.42 -2.35 13.78
C ALA A 6 0.21 -0.96 13.16
N MET A 7 -1.04 -0.62 12.81
CA MET A 7 -1.35 0.73 12.33
C MET A 7 -1.14 1.79 13.41
N SER A 8 -1.47 1.49 14.67
CA SER A 8 -1.16 2.40 15.78
C SER A 8 0.35 2.59 15.96
N ALA A 9 1.17 1.54 15.80
CA ALA A 9 2.62 1.63 15.87
C ALA A 9 3.18 2.49 14.72
N LEU A 10 2.66 2.34 13.50
CA LEU A 10 3.05 3.19 12.37
C LEU A 10 2.71 4.66 12.57
N LYS A 11 1.57 4.98 13.19
CA LYS A 11 1.24 6.37 13.56
C LYS A 11 2.23 6.98 14.56
N ARG A 12 2.85 6.16 15.41
CA ARG A 12 3.95 6.57 16.30
C ARG A 12 5.31 6.59 15.58
N GLY A 13 5.37 6.17 14.32
CA GLY A 13 6.59 6.08 13.53
C GLY A 13 7.38 4.78 13.74
N ASP A 14 6.88 3.84 14.55
CA ASP A 14 7.56 2.58 14.83
C ASP A 14 7.21 1.51 13.79
N GLY A 15 7.95 1.52 12.69
CA GLY A 15 7.82 0.52 11.63
C GLY A 15 8.26 -0.88 12.09
N LYS A 16 9.20 -1.01 13.05
CA LYS A 16 9.70 -2.31 13.50
C LYS A 16 8.65 -3.03 14.34
N GLU A 17 8.06 -2.33 15.31
CA GLU A 17 6.95 -2.87 16.11
C GLU A 17 5.77 -3.28 15.22
N ALA A 18 5.45 -2.47 14.20
CA ALA A 18 4.40 -2.81 13.25
C ALA A 18 4.67 -4.13 12.51
N LEU A 19 5.92 -4.38 12.09
CA LEU A 19 6.30 -5.65 11.45
C LEU A 19 6.19 -6.84 12.41
N GLU A 20 6.69 -6.70 13.65
CA GLU A 20 6.60 -7.75 14.67
C GLU A 20 5.14 -8.13 14.97
N LEU A 21 4.27 -7.12 15.13
CA LEU A 21 2.85 -7.32 15.36
C LEU A 21 2.15 -8.04 14.20
N LEU A 22 2.66 -7.90 12.97
CA LEU A 22 2.09 -8.55 11.77
C LEU A 22 2.64 -9.94 11.49
N LYS A 23 3.73 -10.40 12.14
CA LYS A 23 4.28 -11.75 11.93
C LYS A 23 3.27 -12.87 12.19
N THR A 24 2.38 -12.68 13.16
CA THR A 24 1.34 -13.67 13.48
C THR A 24 0.14 -13.62 12.52
N ALA A 25 0.00 -12.53 11.76
CA ALA A 25 -1.09 -12.36 10.81
C ALA A 25 -0.76 -12.98 9.44
N SER A 26 0.53 -13.04 9.05
CA SER A 26 0.99 -13.39 7.69
C SER A 26 0.49 -14.72 7.16
N GLU A 27 0.30 -15.72 8.03
CA GLU A 27 -0.11 -17.08 7.61
C GLU A 27 -1.59 -17.16 7.20
N TYR A 28 -2.41 -16.18 7.59
CA TYR A 28 -3.85 -16.19 7.38
C TYR A 28 -4.36 -15.02 6.50
N GLU A 29 -3.47 -14.21 5.93
CA GLU A 29 -3.88 -12.97 5.21
C GLU A 29 -4.56 -13.23 3.86
N LEU A 30 -4.36 -14.43 3.32
CA LEU A 30 -5.04 -14.94 2.12
C LEU A 30 -6.32 -15.70 2.45
N ALA A 31 -6.58 -16.00 3.73
CA ALA A 31 -7.85 -16.61 4.12
C ALA A 31 -8.97 -15.60 3.82
N GLN A 32 -9.91 -16.02 2.99
CA GLN A 32 -11.10 -15.22 2.76
C GLN A 32 -11.86 -15.17 4.09
N PRO A 33 -12.04 -13.98 4.68
CA PRO A 33 -12.83 -13.90 5.89
C PRO A 33 -14.28 -14.23 5.53
N PRO A 34 -15.11 -14.63 6.51
CA PRO A 34 -16.52 -14.91 6.27
C PRO A 34 -17.15 -13.78 5.45
N ALA A 35 -18.04 -14.11 4.51
CA ALA A 35 -18.80 -13.09 3.79
C ALA A 35 -19.36 -12.08 4.80
N PHE A 36 -19.20 -10.78 4.51
CA PHE A 36 -19.58 -9.65 5.38
C PHE A 36 -18.70 -9.38 6.61
N SER A 37 -17.56 -10.07 6.76
CA SER A 37 -16.56 -9.67 7.76
C SER A 37 -15.87 -8.37 7.33
N LEU A 38 -15.80 -7.39 8.23
CA LEU A 38 -15.17 -6.07 8.01
C LEU A 38 -13.64 -6.14 7.80
N SER A 39 -13.03 -7.32 7.88
CA SER A 39 -11.65 -7.51 7.48
C SER A 39 -11.57 -7.55 5.95
N THR A 40 -11.21 -6.45 5.32
CA THR A 40 -10.84 -6.47 3.90
C THR A 40 -9.65 -7.42 3.74
N PRO A 41 -9.70 -8.42 2.83
CA PRO A 41 -8.54 -9.25 2.55
C PRO A 41 -7.35 -8.37 2.19
N LEU A 42 -6.14 -8.78 2.58
CA LEU A 42 -4.87 -8.09 2.27
C LEU A 42 -4.63 -6.73 2.98
N TYR A 43 -5.50 -6.28 3.89
CA TYR A 43 -5.19 -5.12 4.75
C TYR A 43 -3.87 -5.27 5.54
N PRO A 44 -3.57 -6.45 6.11
CA PRO A 44 -2.27 -6.70 6.74
C PRO A 44 -1.07 -6.49 5.80
N ALA A 45 -1.16 -6.94 4.53
CA ALA A 45 -0.13 -6.71 3.52
C ALA A 45 0.06 -5.22 3.23
N TYR A 46 -1.04 -4.45 3.12
CA TYR A 46 -0.97 -3.00 2.92
C TYR A 46 -0.27 -2.29 4.09
N VAL A 47 -0.60 -2.67 5.33
CA VAL A 47 0.04 -2.13 6.53
C VAL A 47 1.51 -2.55 6.62
N ARG A 48 1.85 -3.77 6.24
CA ARG A 48 3.24 -4.26 6.19
C ARG A 48 4.07 -3.48 5.15
N GLY A 49 3.51 -3.23 3.97
CA GLY A 49 4.14 -2.38 2.96
C GLY A 49 4.40 -0.96 3.48
N GLN A 50 3.46 -0.35 4.21
CA GLN A 50 3.67 0.95 4.85
C GLN A 50 4.77 0.91 5.92
N ALA A 51 4.87 -0.18 6.68
CA ALA A 51 5.96 -0.37 7.64
C ALA A 51 7.31 -0.43 6.95
N TYR A 52 7.41 -1.16 5.84
CA TYR A 52 8.63 -1.20 5.04
C TYR A 52 9.00 0.17 4.44
N LEU A 53 8.02 0.93 3.93
CA LEU A 53 8.27 2.32 3.48
C LEU A 53 8.83 3.17 4.62
N ARG A 54 8.25 3.07 5.83
CA ARG A 54 8.68 3.83 7.00
C ARG A 54 10.11 3.50 7.43
N LEU A 55 10.55 2.26 7.17
CA LEU A 55 11.90 1.77 7.49
C LEU A 55 12.92 2.01 6.36
N GLY A 56 12.55 2.69 5.27
CA GLY A 56 13.44 2.90 4.13
C GLY A 56 13.61 1.66 3.24
N GLN A 57 12.81 0.62 3.44
CA GLN A 57 12.94 -0.69 2.80
C GLN A 57 12.09 -0.79 1.52
N GLY A 58 12.45 -0.01 0.50
CA GLY A 58 11.67 0.12 -0.75
C GLY A 58 11.35 -1.20 -1.46
N ASN A 59 12.32 -2.11 -1.61
CA ASN A 59 12.10 -3.40 -2.29
C ASN A 59 11.09 -4.29 -1.54
N GLN A 60 11.16 -4.33 -0.22
CA GLN A 60 10.23 -5.11 0.61
C GLN A 60 8.83 -4.49 0.59
N ALA A 61 8.75 -3.16 0.63
CA ALA A 61 7.49 -2.45 0.46
C ALA A 61 6.84 -2.75 -0.91
N ALA A 62 7.63 -2.73 -1.98
CA ALA A 62 7.14 -3.01 -3.33
C ALA A 62 6.53 -4.41 -3.44
N ALA A 63 7.17 -5.42 -2.86
CA ALA A 63 6.66 -6.79 -2.86
C ALA A 63 5.29 -6.91 -2.15
N GLU A 64 5.08 -6.18 -1.05
CA GLU A 64 3.81 -6.17 -0.34
C GLU A 64 2.67 -5.53 -1.15
N PHE A 65 2.94 -4.39 -1.79
CA PHE A 65 1.93 -3.71 -2.60
C PHE A 65 1.65 -4.44 -3.92
N GLN A 66 2.68 -5.06 -4.52
CA GLN A 66 2.52 -5.89 -5.70
C GLN A 66 1.60 -7.08 -5.40
N ARG A 67 1.74 -7.72 -4.23
CA ARG A 67 0.83 -8.81 -3.82
C ARG A 67 -0.64 -8.38 -3.84
N ILE A 68 -0.96 -7.16 -3.42
CA ILE A 68 -2.33 -6.62 -3.44
C ILE A 68 -2.81 -6.46 -4.89
N ILE A 69 -1.95 -5.92 -5.75
CA ILE A 69 -2.22 -5.70 -7.16
C ILE A 69 -2.38 -7.02 -7.93
N ASP A 70 -1.65 -8.07 -7.56
CA ASP A 70 -1.74 -9.39 -8.19
C ASP A 70 -3.02 -10.13 -7.78
N HIS A 71 -3.63 -9.76 -6.64
CA HIS A 71 -4.83 -10.40 -6.09
C HIS A 71 -6.07 -9.50 -6.18
N ARG A 72 -6.24 -8.76 -7.29
CA ARG A 72 -7.37 -7.81 -7.46
C ARG A 72 -8.75 -8.45 -7.25
N GLY A 73 -8.90 -9.73 -7.59
CA GLY A 73 -10.15 -10.48 -7.37
C GLY A 73 -10.55 -10.58 -5.90
N LEU A 74 -9.59 -10.53 -4.97
CA LEU A 74 -9.84 -10.49 -3.53
C LEU A 74 -10.14 -9.06 -3.05
N VAL A 75 -9.52 -8.05 -3.68
CA VAL A 75 -9.67 -6.63 -3.33
C VAL A 75 -10.97 -6.03 -3.88
N GLY A 76 -11.59 -6.62 -4.91
CA GLY A 76 -12.88 -6.19 -5.43
C GLY A 76 -12.91 -4.69 -5.77
N ASN A 77 -13.96 -3.99 -5.33
CA ASN A 77 -14.14 -2.54 -5.51
C ASN A 77 -13.58 -1.69 -4.35
N TYR A 78 -12.78 -2.27 -3.45
CA TYR A 78 -12.21 -1.52 -2.33
C TYR A 78 -11.13 -0.52 -2.81
N PRO A 79 -11.04 0.69 -2.22
CA PRO A 79 -10.02 1.68 -2.57
C PRO A 79 -8.58 1.17 -2.46
N LEU A 80 -8.37 0.12 -1.66
CA LEU A 80 -7.07 -0.50 -1.39
C LEU A 80 -6.33 -0.88 -2.68
N GLY A 81 -7.04 -1.31 -3.72
CA GLY A 81 -6.42 -1.70 -4.99
C GLY A 81 -5.76 -0.53 -5.71
N ALA A 82 -6.46 0.60 -5.79
CA ALA A 82 -5.88 1.81 -6.37
C ALA A 82 -4.80 2.41 -5.47
N LEU A 83 -5.01 2.44 -4.15
CA LEU A 83 -4.01 2.93 -3.21
C LEU A 83 -2.72 2.08 -3.21
N ALA A 84 -2.81 0.78 -3.52
CA ALA A 84 -1.62 -0.07 -3.67
C ALA A 84 -0.73 0.40 -4.83
N HIS A 85 -1.30 0.86 -5.96
CA HIS A 85 -0.50 1.44 -7.06
C HIS A 85 0.26 2.69 -6.60
N LEU A 86 -0.40 3.60 -5.88
CA LEU A 86 0.26 4.79 -5.34
C LEU A 86 1.44 4.42 -4.42
N GLN A 87 1.22 3.49 -3.49
CA GLN A 87 2.27 3.10 -2.56
C GLN A 87 3.39 2.29 -3.22
N LEU A 88 3.09 1.51 -4.26
CA LEU A 88 4.08 0.83 -5.07
C LEU A 88 4.97 1.84 -5.83
N GLY A 89 4.39 2.92 -6.36
CA GLY A 89 5.16 4.04 -6.93
C GLY A 89 6.13 4.66 -5.93
N ARG A 90 5.69 4.89 -4.69
CA ARG A 90 6.54 5.38 -3.58
C ARG A 90 7.65 4.38 -3.22
N ALA A 91 7.33 3.09 -3.21
CA ALA A 91 8.28 2.02 -2.89
C ALA A 91 9.39 1.94 -3.94
N TYR A 92 9.05 2.02 -5.23
CA TYR A 92 10.04 2.06 -6.31
C TYR A 92 10.89 3.33 -6.30
N ALA A 93 10.29 4.49 -6.03
CA ALA A 93 11.04 5.74 -5.89
C ALA A 93 12.06 5.64 -4.74
N LEU A 94 11.66 5.07 -3.61
CA LEU A 94 12.54 4.81 -2.46
C LEU A 94 13.64 3.78 -2.78
N ALA A 95 13.36 2.80 -3.63
CA ALA A 95 14.32 1.82 -4.11
C ALA A 95 15.25 2.34 -5.23
N GLY A 96 15.03 3.56 -5.73
CA GLY A 96 15.79 4.16 -6.83
C GLY A 96 15.37 3.72 -8.24
N ASP A 97 14.31 2.93 -8.39
CA ASP A 97 13.78 2.51 -9.69
C ASP A 97 12.79 3.55 -10.24
N VAL A 98 13.33 4.67 -10.73
CA VAL A 98 12.56 5.82 -11.22
C VAL A 98 11.60 5.43 -12.34
N GLY A 99 12.02 4.52 -13.24
CA GLY A 99 11.21 4.05 -14.36
C GLY A 99 9.94 3.35 -13.89
N LYS A 100 10.07 2.37 -12.98
CA LYS A 100 8.89 1.68 -12.42
C LYS A 100 8.07 2.58 -11.51
N ALA A 101 8.73 3.45 -10.74
CA ALA A 101 8.03 4.42 -9.90
C ALA A 101 7.06 5.26 -10.73
N ARG A 102 7.56 5.91 -11.80
CA ARG A 102 6.77 6.74 -12.69
C ARG A 102 5.63 5.97 -13.35
N ALA A 103 5.91 4.77 -13.88
CA ALA A 103 4.88 3.94 -14.50
C ALA A 103 3.72 3.66 -13.52
N THR A 104 4.04 3.30 -12.28
CA THR A 104 3.02 2.96 -11.28
C THR A 104 2.23 4.18 -10.80
N TYR A 105 2.85 5.36 -10.68
CA TYR A 105 2.12 6.61 -10.42
C TYR A 105 1.12 6.91 -11.53
N LEU A 106 1.51 6.74 -12.80
CA LEU A 106 0.60 6.97 -13.93
C LEU A 106 -0.58 6.00 -13.93
N GLU A 107 -0.37 4.74 -13.55
CA GLU A 107 -1.48 3.78 -13.36
C GLU A 107 -2.47 4.25 -12.28
N PHE A 108 -1.98 4.71 -11.12
CA PHE A 108 -2.83 5.29 -10.07
C PHE A 108 -3.61 6.50 -10.59
N LEU A 109 -2.94 7.44 -11.25
CA LEU A 109 -3.57 8.65 -11.78
C LEU A 109 -4.62 8.35 -12.86
N ASN A 110 -4.43 7.30 -13.65
CA ASN A 110 -5.43 6.83 -14.61
C ASN A 110 -6.65 6.21 -13.92
N LEU A 111 -6.44 5.41 -12.86
CA LEU A 111 -7.53 4.86 -12.04
C LEU A 111 -8.34 5.96 -11.33
N TRP A 112 -7.69 7.07 -10.97
CA TRP A 112 -8.27 8.19 -10.20
C TRP A 112 -8.51 9.43 -11.05
N LYS A 113 -8.61 9.29 -12.39
CA LYS A 113 -8.76 10.42 -13.31
C LYS A 113 -10.04 11.23 -13.10
N ASP A 114 -11.10 10.57 -12.63
CA ASP A 114 -12.43 11.15 -12.38
C ASP A 114 -12.70 11.40 -10.88
N ALA A 115 -11.68 11.22 -10.01
CA ALA A 115 -11.81 11.54 -8.59
C ALA A 115 -11.86 13.06 -8.37
N ASP A 116 -12.42 13.48 -7.23
CA ASP A 116 -12.46 14.89 -6.85
C ASP A 116 -11.07 15.53 -6.96
N PRO A 117 -10.90 16.58 -7.78
CA PRO A 117 -9.57 17.10 -8.11
C PRO A 117 -8.84 17.68 -6.89
N ASP A 118 -9.59 18.03 -5.85
CA ASP A 118 -9.07 18.64 -4.64
C ASP A 118 -8.65 17.66 -3.54
N ILE A 119 -8.89 16.36 -3.71
CA ILE A 119 -8.55 15.37 -2.69
C ILE A 119 -7.03 15.36 -2.43
N PRO A 120 -6.56 15.52 -1.17
CA PRO A 120 -5.13 15.72 -0.89
C PRO A 120 -4.22 14.62 -1.43
N ILE A 121 -4.66 13.37 -1.41
CA ILE A 121 -3.87 12.22 -1.86
C ILE A 121 -3.60 12.26 -3.38
N LEU A 122 -4.56 12.75 -4.18
CA LEU A 122 -4.38 12.91 -5.63
C LEU A 122 -3.39 14.02 -5.94
N LYS A 123 -3.46 15.14 -5.21
CA LYS A 123 -2.50 16.25 -5.31
C LYS A 123 -1.07 15.80 -4.96
N GLN A 124 -0.93 15.03 -3.87
CA GLN A 124 0.36 14.45 -3.48
C GLN A 124 0.91 13.52 -4.55
N ALA A 125 0.12 12.59 -5.06
CA ALA A 125 0.54 11.64 -6.10
C ALA A 125 1.02 12.35 -7.37
N LYS A 126 0.30 13.40 -7.82
CA LYS A 126 0.72 14.22 -8.97
C LYS A 126 2.06 14.90 -8.70
N ALA A 127 2.22 15.54 -7.54
CA ALA A 127 3.44 16.25 -7.17
C ALA A 127 4.65 15.30 -7.01
N GLU A 128 4.44 14.12 -6.45
CA GLU A 128 5.47 13.07 -6.33
C GLU A 128 5.88 12.55 -7.73
N CYS A 129 4.91 12.24 -8.59
CA CYS A 129 5.18 11.77 -9.96
C CYS A 129 5.94 12.82 -10.80
N SER A 130 5.62 14.10 -10.66
CA SER A 130 6.31 15.18 -11.37
C SER A 130 7.77 15.35 -10.99
N LYS A 131 8.20 14.85 -9.82
CA LYS A 131 9.61 14.88 -9.38
C LYS A 131 10.45 13.75 -9.96
N LEU A 132 9.83 12.76 -10.60
CA LEU A 132 10.47 11.59 -11.20
C LEU A 132 10.81 11.82 -12.68
N GLN A 133 11.19 13.05 -13.04
CA GLN A 133 11.60 13.45 -14.38
C GLN A 133 13.05 13.05 -14.68
#